data_AF-A0A1A2PGN5-F1
#
_entry.id   AF-A0A1A2PGN5-F1
#
_cell.length_a   1.000
_cell.length_b   1.000
_cell.length_c   1.000
_cell.angle_alpha   90.00
_cell.angle_beta   90.00
_cell.angle_gamma   90.00
#
_symmetry.space_group_name_H-M   'P 1'
#
loop_
_entity.id
_entity.type
_entity.pdbx_description
1 polymer ?
#
loop_
_entity_poly.entity_id
_entity_poly.type
_entity_poly.pdbx_seq_one_letter_code
_entity_poly.pdbx_strand_id
1 'polypeptide(L)'
;MKPSDLLEQLDNAADYGQPYQTPDGYTVIPVGKPLGVFVIRDGEATWKAAVDTDRIALIGVLTGLVATLLAGLAMLRQPPWPRITLTD
;
A
#
# COMPACT_ATOMS: atom_id res chain seq x y z
N MET A 1 -3.43 4.04 39.89
CA MET A 1 -3.10 4.60 38.56
C MET A 1 -2.71 6.05 38.74
N LYS A 2 -1.61 6.48 38.14
CA LYS A 2 -1.19 7.88 38.17
C LYS A 2 -1.98 8.64 37.09
N PRO A 3 -2.29 9.93 37.26
CA PRO A 3 -2.97 10.73 36.25
C PRO A 3 -2.23 10.78 34.91
N SER A 4 -0.90 10.68 34.93
CA SER A 4 -0.04 10.56 33.75
C SER A 4 -0.40 9.37 32.88
N ASP A 5 -0.72 8.23 33.50
CA ASP A 5 -0.99 6.98 32.79
C ASP A 5 -2.29 7.08 31.98
N LEU A 6 -3.26 7.88 32.48
CA LEU A 6 -4.50 8.17 31.76
C LEU A 6 -4.27 9.12 30.57
N LEU A 7 -3.39 10.11 30.74
CA LEU A 7 -3.04 11.03 29.66
C LEU A 7 -2.28 10.32 28.54
N GLU A 8 -1.34 9.44 28.90
CA GLU A 8 -0.60 8.61 27.96
C GLU A 8 -1.53 7.61 27.25
N GLN A 9 -2.53 7.06 27.95
CA GLN A 9 -3.56 6.22 27.33
C GLN A 9 -4.50 7.01 26.39
N LEU A 10 -4.81 8.26 26.70
CA LEU A 10 -5.60 9.15 25.82
C LEU A 10 -4.80 9.59 24.59
N ASP A 11 -3.50 9.82 24.73
CA ASP A 11 -2.61 10.14 23.61
C ASP A 11 -2.44 8.92 22.69
N ASN A 12 -2.41 7.71 23.25
CA ASN A 12 -2.50 6.46 22.49
C ASN A 12 -3.91 6.22 21.88
N ALA A 13 -4.98 6.82 22.45
CA ALA A 13 -6.32 6.77 21.88
C ALA A 13 -6.54 7.82 20.78
N ALA A 14 -5.64 8.81 20.63
CA ALA A 14 -5.69 9.87 19.63
C ALA A 14 -5.49 9.37 18.18
N ASP A 15 -5.29 8.07 17.98
CA ASP A 15 -5.31 7.47 16.66
C ASP A 15 -6.72 7.33 16.08
N TYR A 16 -7.80 7.39 16.88
CA TYR A 16 -9.18 7.32 16.36
C TYR A 16 -9.79 8.70 16.17
N GLY A 17 -10.26 8.99 14.96
CA GLY A 17 -11.00 10.21 14.64
C GLY A 17 -12.45 10.17 15.13
N GLN A 18 -13.14 11.31 15.02
CA GLN A 18 -14.55 11.43 15.40
C GLN A 18 -15.44 10.50 14.53
N PRO A 19 -16.20 9.57 15.14
CA PRO A 19 -17.15 8.75 14.41
C PRO A 19 -18.24 9.61 13.77
N TYR A 20 -18.61 9.27 12.54
CA TYR A 20 -19.75 9.90 11.87
C TYR A 20 -20.61 8.86 11.17
N GLN A 21 -21.90 9.19 11.00
CA GLN A 21 -22.83 8.34 10.26
C GLN A 21 -22.96 8.81 8.81
N THR A 22 -22.92 7.85 7.90
CA THR A 22 -23.21 8.07 6.48
C THR A 22 -24.73 7.99 6.28
N PRO A 23 -25.34 8.69 5.29
CA PRO A 23 -26.78 8.62 5.03
C PRO A 23 -27.34 7.20 4.88
N ASP A 24 -26.50 6.25 4.46
CA ASP A 24 -26.85 4.84 4.26
C ASP A 24 -26.81 4.00 5.56
N GLY A 25 -26.63 4.63 6.73
CA GLY A 25 -26.66 3.97 8.05
C GLY A 25 -25.33 3.37 8.53
N TYR A 26 -24.24 3.60 7.81
CA TYR A 26 -22.90 3.15 8.23
C TYR A 26 -22.32 4.08 9.29
N THR A 27 -21.72 3.51 10.33
CA THR A 27 -20.86 4.27 11.26
C THR A 27 -19.41 4.13 10.80
N VAL A 28 -18.77 5.26 10.51
CA VAL A 28 -17.38 5.31 10.05
C VAL A 28 -16.51 5.92 11.15
N ILE A 29 -15.43 5.22 11.52
CA ILE A 29 -14.46 5.68 12.52
C ILE A 29 -13.09 5.80 11.83
N PRO A 30 -12.59 7.02 11.58
CA PRO A 30 -11.26 7.23 11.02
C PRO A 30 -10.16 6.75 11.96
N VAL A 31 -9.06 6.24 11.41
CA VAL A 31 -7.89 5.79 12.18
C VAL A 31 -6.61 6.35 11.56
N GLY A 32 -5.76 6.95 12.39
CA GLY A 32 -4.49 7.55 12.00
C GLY A 32 -3.35 6.55 11.86
N LYS A 33 -3.28 5.52 12.73
CA LYS A 33 -2.23 4.49 12.68
C LYS A 33 -2.78 3.09 13.05
N PRO A 34 -2.79 2.14 12.11
CA PRO A 34 -2.52 2.32 10.68
C PRO A 34 -3.60 3.20 10.01
N LEU A 35 -3.25 3.90 8.94
CA LEU A 35 -4.17 4.79 8.24
C LEU A 35 -5.33 4.02 7.60
N GLY A 36 -6.56 4.40 7.91
CA GLY A 36 -7.77 3.80 7.34
C GLY A 36 -9.04 4.18 8.09
N VAL A 37 -10.10 3.40 7.88
CA VAL A 37 -11.38 3.58 8.55
C VAL A 37 -11.97 2.24 8.99
N PHE A 38 -12.59 2.22 10.16
CA PHE A 38 -13.53 1.15 10.51
C PHE A 38 -14.92 1.53 10.01
N VAL A 39 -15.58 0.58 9.34
CA VAL A 39 -16.96 0.71 8.87
C VAL A 39 -17.81 -0.30 9.64
N ILE A 40 -18.79 0.18 10.39
CA ILE A 40 -19.67 -0.64 11.22
C ILE A 40 -21.08 -0.58 10.65
N ARG A 41 -21.68 -1.75 10.43
CA ARG A 41 -23.06 -1.92 9.97
C ARG A 41 -23.61 -3.27 10.43
N ASP A 42 -24.88 -3.29 10.86
CA ASP A 42 -25.60 -4.52 11.25
C ASP A 42 -24.86 -5.37 12.31
N GLY A 43 -24.10 -4.71 13.19
CA GLY A 43 -23.29 -5.37 14.22
C GLY A 43 -21.95 -5.93 13.73
N GLU A 44 -21.63 -5.80 12.44
CA GLU A 44 -20.37 -6.19 11.85
C GLU A 44 -19.44 -4.99 11.69
N ALA A 45 -18.17 -5.15 12.08
CA ALA A 45 -17.11 -4.15 11.92
C ALA A 45 -16.10 -4.61 10.87
N THR A 46 -15.95 -3.84 9.80
CA THR A 46 -14.97 -4.09 8.73
C THR A 46 -13.89 -3.01 8.72
N TRP A 47 -12.62 -3.41 8.67
CA TRP A 47 -11.50 -2.51 8.46
C TRP A 47 -11.28 -2.21 6.98
N LYS A 48 -11.12 -0.93 6.63
CA LYS A 48 -10.74 -0.46 5.29
C LYS A 48 -9.46 0.37 5.39
N ALA A 49 -8.35 -0.22 4.96
CA ALA A 49 -7.06 0.47 4.93
C ALA A 49 -7.04 1.57 3.84
N ALA A 50 -6.37 2.68 4.12
CA ALA A 50 -6.10 3.73 3.15
C ALA A 50 -4.90 3.34 2.26
N VAL A 51 -5.13 2.43 1.32
CA VAL A 51 -4.11 1.95 0.37
C VAL A 51 -4.28 2.64 -0.98
N ASP A 52 -3.18 3.21 -1.48
CA ASP A 52 -3.10 3.76 -2.84
C ASP A 52 -2.70 2.65 -3.83
N THR A 53 -3.72 2.03 -4.44
CA THR A 53 -3.54 0.92 -5.38
C THR A 53 -2.86 1.38 -6.67
N ASP A 54 -3.12 2.61 -7.13
CA ASP A 54 -2.56 3.15 -8.37
C ASP A 54 -1.06 3.37 -8.24
N ARG A 55 -0.60 3.88 -7.09
CA ARG A 55 0.82 4.03 -6.80
C ARG A 55 1.53 2.67 -6.71
N ILE A 56 0.89 1.66 -6.12
CA ILE A 56 1.43 0.30 -6.08
C ILE A 56 1.57 -0.26 -7.50
N ALA A 57 0.54 -0.11 -8.32
CA ALA A 57 0.53 -0.56 -9.71
C ALA A 57 1.64 0.13 -10.53
N LEU A 58 1.79 1.45 -10.37
CA LEU A 58 2.82 2.24 -11.05
C LEU A 58 4.23 1.74 -10.71
N ILE A 59 4.52 1.47 -9.44
CA ILE A 59 5.82 0.91 -9.02
C ILE A 59 6.08 -0.45 -9.68
N GLY A 60 5.06 -1.31 -9.73
CA GLY A 60 5.15 -2.61 -10.39
C GLY A 60 5.46 -2.47 -11.89
N VAL A 61 4.73 -1.61 -12.59
CA VAL A 61 4.94 -1.35 -14.03
C VAL A 61 6.33 -0.77 -14.31
N LEU A 62 6.77 0.23 -13.54
CA LEU A 62 8.10 0.83 -13.70
C LEU A 62 9.21 -0.19 -13.46
N THR A 63 9.07 -1.04 -12.44
CA THR A 63 10.02 -2.10 -12.14
C THR A 63 10.11 -3.10 -13.29
N GLY A 64 8.96 -3.55 -13.82
CA GLY A 64 8.89 -4.45 -14.97
C GLY A 64 9.50 -3.83 -16.24
N LEU A 65 9.24 -2.53 -16.48
CA LEU A 65 9.79 -1.81 -17.62
C LEU A 65 11.31 -1.69 -17.52
N VAL A 66 11.85 -1.30 -16.36
CA VAL A 66 13.31 -1.24 -16.14
C VAL A 66 13.94 -2.61 -16.30
N ALA A 67 13.36 -3.66 -15.72
CA ALA A 67 13.86 -5.02 -15.87
C ALA A 67 13.89 -5.46 -17.35
N THR A 68 12.84 -5.16 -18.10
CA THR A 68 12.74 -5.49 -19.54
C THR A 68 13.77 -4.73 -20.36
N LEU A 69 13.97 -3.44 -20.08
CA LEU A 69 15.01 -2.64 -20.75
C LEU A 69 16.41 -3.18 -20.48
N LEU A 70 16.72 -3.55 -19.23
CA LEU A 70 18.00 -4.14 -18.87
C LEU A 70 18.23 -5.49 -19.52
N ALA A 71 17.20 -6.35 -19.55
CA ALA A 71 17.25 -7.63 -20.24
C ALA A 71 17.50 -7.45 -21.75
N GLY A 72 16.77 -6.53 -22.39
CA GLY A 72 16.98 -6.18 -23.80
C GLY A 72 18.38 -5.63 -24.06
N LEU A 73 18.89 -4.76 -23.19
CA LEU A 73 20.25 -4.22 -23.31
C LEU A 73 21.33 -5.29 -23.10
N ALA A 74 21.12 -6.20 -22.15
CA ALA A 74 22.02 -7.32 -21.94
C ALA A 74 22.08 -8.22 -23.18
N MET A 75 20.92 -8.51 -23.77
CA MET A 75 20.79 -9.26 -25.03
C MET A 75 21.54 -8.59 -26.18
N LEU A 76 21.49 -7.25 -26.28
CA LEU A 76 22.22 -6.50 -27.31
C LEU A 76 23.73 -6.48 -27.06
N ARG A 77 24.17 -6.39 -25.80
CA ARG A 77 25.59 -6.34 -25.44
C ARG A 77 26.29 -7.69 -25.52
N GLN A 78 25.62 -8.74 -25.12
CA GLN A 78 26.11 -10.11 -25.14
C GLN A 78 25.03 -11.00 -25.73
N PRO A 79 24.90 -10.99 -27.07
CA PRO A 79 23.94 -11.84 -27.74
C PRO A 79 24.18 -13.30 -27.30
N PRO A 80 23.15 -14.02 -26.86
CA PRO A 80 23.27 -15.38 -26.33
C PRO A 80 23.48 -16.41 -27.45
N TRP A 81 23.41 -16.01 -28.72
CA TRP A 81 23.73 -16.90 -29.83
C TRP A 81 25.25 -16.96 -30.08
N PRO A 82 25.76 -18.14 -30.49
CA PRO A 82 27.17 -18.30 -30.83
C PRO A 82 27.60 -17.34 -31.94
N ARG A 83 28.83 -16.82 -31.86
CA ARG A 83 29.40 -16.01 -32.94
C ARG A 83 29.55 -16.89 -34.18
N ILE A 84 28.89 -16.49 -35.26
CA ILE A 84 29.04 -17.12 -36.57
C ILE A 84 30.27 -16.49 -37.22
N THR A 85 31.34 -17.26 -37.33
CA THR A 85 32.50 -16.91 -38.15
C THR A 85 32.43 -17.76 -39.42
N LEU A 86 32.23 -17.13 -40.59
CA LEU A 86 32.51 -17.80 -41.86
C LEU A 86 34.04 -17.91 -41.99
N THR A 87 34.53 -19.13 -42.12
CA THR A 87 35.89 -19.41 -42.56
C THR A 87 35.79 -19.95 -43.99
N ASP A 88 36.52 -19.33 -44.91
CA ASP A 88 36.68 -19.76 -46.31
C ASP A 88 37.47 -21.08 -46.43
#